data_AF-A0A0C2FZ53-F1
#
_entry.id   AF-A0A0C2FZ53-F1
#
_cell.length_a   1.000
_cell.length_b   1.000
_cell.length_c   1.000
_cell.angle_alpha   90.00
_cell.angle_beta   90.00
_cell.angle_gamma   90.00
#
_symmetry.space_group_name_H-M   'P 1'
#
loop_
_entity.id
_entity.type
_entity.pdbx_description
1 polymer ?
#
loop_
_entity_poly.entity_id
_entity_poly.type
_entity_poly.pdbx_seq_one_letter_code
_entity_poly.pdbx_strand_id
1 'polypeptide(L)'
;TALEVGYADNTDLFIDDGVPRLRRRRVPGAPQAVEKLAEAIEVRMPERSLLQIVARTAYWLGWHHCFGPASGSDPKIRDILGRYSLAVFTGGINIGPYEAAKHIAGVSARELSMVRNRHIDLAKLNAAIAVVNNAFNELDVVKAWGDGTSV
;
A
#
# COMPACT_ATOMS: atom_id res chain seq x y z
N THR A 1 41.03 -11.49 14.65
CA THR A 1 39.80 -11.50 13.81
C THR A 1 39.31 -10.06 13.69
N ALA A 2 38.75 -9.65 12.55
CA ALA A 2 38.31 -8.25 12.32
C ALA A 2 37.30 -7.71 13.37
N LEU A 3 36.73 -8.59 14.20
CA LEU A 3 35.83 -8.28 15.31
C LEU A 3 36.51 -7.67 16.56
N GLU A 4 37.82 -7.80 16.74
CA GLU A 4 38.50 -7.24 17.92
C GLU A 4 38.94 -5.77 17.76
N VAL A 5 39.04 -5.31 16.52
CA VAL A 5 39.49 -3.95 16.19
C VAL A 5 38.33 -2.99 16.46
N GLY A 6 38.30 -2.44 17.69
CA GLY A 6 37.30 -1.46 18.15
C GLY A 6 36.53 -1.85 19.40
N TYR A 7 36.76 -3.05 19.97
CA TYR A 7 36.09 -3.49 21.20
C TYR A 7 36.46 -2.62 22.41
N ALA A 8 37.74 -2.24 22.56
CA ALA A 8 38.22 -1.44 23.69
C ALA A 8 37.59 -0.02 23.74
N ASP A 9 37.19 0.52 22.60
CA ASP A 9 36.64 1.87 22.46
C ASP A 9 35.11 1.89 22.44
N ASN A 10 34.46 0.72 22.55
CA ASN A 10 33.01 0.60 22.47
C ASN A 10 32.33 1.05 23.76
N THR A 11 32.07 2.36 23.86
CA THR A 11 31.36 2.99 24.99
C THR A 11 29.87 2.66 25.10
N ASP A 12 29.30 2.02 24.07
CA ASP A 12 27.92 1.54 24.10
C ASP A 12 27.80 0.17 24.80
N LEU A 13 28.88 -0.61 24.90
CA LEU A 13 28.91 -1.88 25.62
C LEU A 13 29.43 -1.66 27.05
N PHE A 14 28.65 -2.02 28.05
CA PHE A 14 29.02 -1.89 29.47
C PHE A 14 28.64 -3.15 30.25
N ILE A 15 29.28 -3.37 31.39
CA ILE A 15 28.95 -4.48 32.29
C ILE A 15 28.15 -3.92 33.46
N ASP A 16 26.98 -4.52 33.70
CA ASP A 16 26.04 -4.16 34.77
C ASP A 16 25.68 -5.44 35.52
N ASP A 17 25.98 -5.52 36.82
CA ASP A 17 25.87 -6.74 37.65
C ASP A 17 26.53 -7.99 37.03
N GLY A 18 27.69 -7.83 36.40
CA GLY A 18 28.43 -8.93 35.76
C GLY A 18 27.81 -9.40 34.44
N VAL A 19 26.74 -8.77 33.97
CA VAL A 19 26.08 -9.07 32.70
C VAL A 19 26.47 -8.00 31.66
N PRO A 20 26.97 -8.38 30.48
CA PRO A 20 27.20 -7.44 29.39
C PRO A 20 25.87 -6.88 28.90
N ARG A 21 25.74 -5.55 28.92
CA ARG A 21 24.59 -4.81 28.40
C ARG A 21 25.05 -3.83 27.33
N LEU A 22 24.25 -3.72 26.27
CA LEU A 22 24.47 -2.77 25.19
C LEU A 22 23.49 -1.60 25.35
N ARG A 23 24.00 -0.36 25.39
CA ARG A 23 23.15 0.83 25.29
C ARG A 23 22.47 0.84 23.94
N ARG A 24 21.22 1.29 23.93
CA ARG A 24 20.53 1.59 22.68
C ARG A 24 21.29 2.72 21.99
N ARG A 25 21.97 2.39 20.90
CA ARG A 25 22.65 3.38 20.06
C ARG A 25 21.62 4.41 19.60
N ARG A 26 21.76 5.65 20.05
CA ARG A 26 20.98 6.76 19.50
C ARG A 26 21.48 6.97 18.08
N VAL A 27 20.62 6.70 17.11
CA VAL A 27 20.90 7.04 15.72
C VAL A 27 21.14 8.56 15.70
N PRO A 28 22.26 9.04 15.12
CA PRO A 28 22.44 10.48 14.90
C PRO A 28 21.20 11.03 14.20
N GLY A 29 20.83 12.29 14.50
CA GLY A 29 19.74 12.96 13.78
C GLY A 29 19.91 12.83 12.27
N ALA A 30 18.80 12.86 11.53
CA ALA A 30 18.84 12.74 10.07
C ALA A 30 19.85 13.76 9.50
N PRO A 31 20.81 13.34 8.65
CA PRO A 31 21.73 14.28 8.03
C PRO A 31 20.95 15.37 7.27
N GLN A 32 21.45 16.60 7.24
CA GLN A 32 20.81 17.71 6.51
C GLN A 32 20.49 17.38 5.04
N ALA A 33 21.28 16.48 4.43
CA ALA A 33 21.02 15.99 3.07
C ALA A 33 19.69 15.20 2.96
N VAL A 34 19.30 14.45 4.00
CA VAL A 34 18.04 13.71 4.06
C VAL A 34 16.86 14.66 4.16
N GLU A 35 16.98 15.70 4.99
CA GLU A 35 15.96 16.75 5.11
C GLU A 35 15.74 17.47 3.78
N LYS A 36 16.83 17.89 3.12
CA LYS A 36 16.77 18.51 1.78
C LYS A 36 16.15 17.59 0.73
N LEU A 37 16.40 16.28 0.82
CA LEU A 37 15.78 15.30 -0.08
C LEU A 37 14.28 15.18 0.17
N ALA A 38 13.85 15.13 1.44
CA ALA A 38 12.44 15.06 1.81
C ALA A 38 11.67 16.29 1.28
N GLU A 39 12.19 17.49 1.48
CA GLU A 39 11.62 18.73 0.94
C GLU A 39 11.53 18.69 -0.59
N ALA A 40 12.59 18.25 -1.27
CA ALA A 40 12.62 18.15 -2.72
C ALA A 40 11.62 17.11 -3.26
N ILE A 41 11.39 16.02 -2.53
CA ILE A 41 10.35 15.03 -2.85
C ILE A 41 8.97 15.65 -2.67
N GLU A 42 8.72 16.31 -1.54
CA GLU A 42 7.42 16.92 -1.22
C GLU A 42 7.01 17.97 -2.25
N VAL A 43 7.93 18.88 -2.62
CA VAL A 43 7.70 19.90 -3.65
C VAL A 43 7.36 19.30 -5.03
N ARG A 44 7.85 18.10 -5.32
CA ARG A 44 7.64 17.41 -6.60
C ARG A 44 6.51 16.39 -6.55
N MET A 45 5.99 16.07 -5.37
CA MET A 45 4.97 15.05 -5.21
C MET A 45 3.63 15.64 -5.65
N PRO A 46 2.99 15.11 -6.70
CA PRO A 46 1.71 15.64 -7.13
C PRO A 46 0.63 15.25 -6.11
N GLU A 47 -0.32 16.16 -5.90
CA GLU A 47 -1.55 15.86 -5.19
C GLU A 47 -2.30 14.74 -5.92
N ARG A 48 -2.81 13.76 -5.17
CA ARG A 48 -3.56 12.63 -5.71
C ARG A 48 -4.82 12.39 -4.90
N SER A 49 -5.94 12.25 -5.60
CA SER A 49 -7.18 11.81 -4.97
C SER A 49 -7.10 10.34 -4.56
N LEU A 50 -7.91 9.93 -3.59
CA LEU A 50 -8.00 8.53 -3.17
C LEU A 50 -8.36 7.61 -4.35
N LEU A 51 -9.26 8.04 -5.24
CA LEU A 51 -9.60 7.29 -6.45
C LEU A 51 -8.39 7.15 -7.39
N GLN A 52 -7.55 8.19 -7.54
CA GLN A 52 -6.32 8.09 -8.32
C GLN A 52 -5.32 7.14 -7.68
N ILE A 53 -5.22 7.11 -6.35
CA ILE A 53 -4.39 6.14 -5.63
C ILE A 53 -4.88 4.72 -5.92
N VAL A 54 -6.19 4.45 -5.78
CA VAL A 54 -6.79 3.16 -6.12
C VAL A 54 -6.49 2.77 -7.57
N ALA A 55 -6.75 3.66 -8.54
CA ALA A 55 -6.48 3.39 -9.96
C ALA A 55 -5.00 3.13 -10.26
N ARG A 56 -4.09 3.83 -9.57
CA ARG A 56 -2.64 3.57 -9.70
C ARG A 56 -2.26 2.21 -9.16
N THR A 57 -2.80 1.78 -8.02
CA THR A 57 -2.56 0.42 -7.53
C THR A 57 -3.12 -0.63 -8.49
N ALA A 58 -4.29 -0.37 -9.11
CA ALA A 58 -4.86 -1.25 -10.12
C ALA A 58 -3.93 -1.41 -11.32
N TYR A 59 -3.35 -0.29 -11.77
CA TYR A 59 -2.41 -0.24 -12.89
C TYR A 59 -1.10 -0.98 -12.59
N TRP A 60 -0.46 -0.67 -11.46
CA TRP A 60 0.85 -1.23 -11.14
C TRP A 60 0.80 -2.68 -10.67
N LEU A 61 -0.23 -3.05 -9.91
CA LEU A 61 -0.32 -4.38 -9.29
C LEU A 61 -1.19 -5.36 -10.09
N GLY A 62 -1.99 -4.87 -11.03
CA GLY A 62 -2.85 -5.74 -11.85
C GLY A 62 -3.98 -6.43 -11.09
N TRP A 63 -4.30 -6.04 -9.85
CA TRP A 63 -5.33 -6.70 -9.02
C TRP A 63 -6.72 -6.69 -9.68
N HIS A 64 -6.97 -5.76 -10.61
CA HIS A 64 -8.23 -5.66 -11.34
C HIS A 64 -8.47 -6.84 -12.29
N HIS A 65 -7.43 -7.61 -12.65
CA HIS A 65 -7.55 -8.85 -13.43
C HIS A 65 -8.16 -10.00 -12.63
N CYS A 66 -8.21 -9.91 -11.30
CA CYS A 66 -8.94 -10.88 -10.47
C CYS A 66 -10.46 -10.80 -10.72
N PHE A 67 -10.95 -9.70 -11.28
CA PHE A 67 -12.37 -9.45 -11.48
C PHE A 67 -12.82 -9.80 -12.91
N GLY A 68 -14.04 -10.33 -13.00
CA GLY A 68 -14.61 -10.74 -14.27
C GLY A 68 -15.92 -11.49 -14.10
N PRO A 69 -16.68 -11.66 -15.20
CA PRO A 69 -17.92 -12.43 -15.20
C PRO A 69 -17.74 -13.82 -14.57
N ALA A 70 -18.76 -14.32 -13.89
CA ALA A 70 -18.75 -15.68 -13.34
C ALA A 70 -18.51 -16.77 -14.41
N SER A 71 -18.86 -16.49 -15.67
CA SER A 71 -18.62 -17.38 -16.82
C SER A 71 -17.15 -17.50 -17.23
N GLY A 72 -16.25 -16.63 -16.74
CA GLY A 72 -14.85 -16.57 -17.17
C GLY A 72 -14.64 -15.95 -18.57
N SER A 73 -15.71 -15.48 -19.22
CA SER A 73 -15.61 -14.77 -20.50
C SER A 73 -15.06 -13.35 -20.33
N ASP A 74 -14.47 -12.80 -21.38
CA ASP A 74 -13.98 -11.42 -21.37
C ASP A 74 -15.08 -10.42 -20.96
N PRO A 75 -14.78 -9.51 -20.01
CA PRO A 75 -15.73 -8.49 -19.59
C PRO A 75 -16.02 -7.54 -20.75
N LYS A 76 -17.30 -7.39 -21.09
CA LYS A 76 -17.77 -6.44 -22.11
C LYS A 76 -17.83 -5.02 -21.55
N ILE A 77 -16.70 -4.52 -21.05
CA ILE A 77 -16.53 -3.20 -20.45
C ILE A 77 -15.42 -2.48 -21.21
N ARG A 78 -15.66 -1.22 -21.60
CA ARG A 78 -14.71 -0.45 -22.41
C ARG A 78 -13.44 -0.06 -21.63
N ASP A 79 -13.59 0.40 -20.40
CA ASP A 79 -12.49 0.80 -19.51
C ASP A 79 -12.48 -0.10 -18.26
N ILE A 80 -11.92 -1.30 -18.40
CA ILE A 80 -11.97 -2.32 -17.34
C ILE A 80 -11.27 -1.80 -16.08
N LEU A 81 -10.07 -1.22 -16.22
CA LEU A 81 -9.29 -0.69 -15.11
C LEU A 81 -10.05 0.42 -14.37
N GLY A 82 -10.57 1.42 -15.10
CA GLY A 82 -11.30 2.52 -14.48
C GLY A 82 -12.62 2.06 -13.84
N ARG A 83 -13.38 1.16 -14.48
CA ARG A 83 -14.65 0.65 -13.93
C ARG A 83 -14.45 -0.19 -12.68
N TYR A 84 -13.45 -1.05 -12.66
CA TYR A 84 -13.13 -1.84 -11.46
C TYR A 84 -12.53 -0.98 -10.36
N SER A 85 -11.66 -0.02 -10.69
CA SER A 85 -11.17 0.98 -9.72
C SER A 85 -12.29 1.75 -9.08
N LEU A 86 -13.28 2.17 -9.87
CA LEU A 86 -14.42 2.91 -9.38
C LEU A 86 -15.37 2.05 -8.53
N ALA A 87 -15.60 0.80 -8.92
CA ALA A 87 -16.39 -0.14 -8.14
C ALA A 87 -15.75 -0.46 -6.78
N VAL A 88 -14.43 -0.66 -6.74
CA VAL A 88 -13.68 -0.86 -5.49
C VAL A 88 -13.70 0.39 -4.63
N PHE A 89 -13.44 1.57 -5.22
CA PHE A 89 -13.46 2.84 -4.49
C PHE A 89 -14.83 3.12 -3.87
N THR A 90 -15.90 3.03 -4.66
CA THR A 90 -17.27 3.27 -4.18
C THR A 90 -17.72 2.24 -3.13
N GLY A 91 -17.35 0.97 -3.32
CA GLY A 91 -17.55 -0.07 -2.31
C GLY A 91 -16.79 0.19 -1.00
N GLY A 92 -15.53 0.64 -1.10
CA GLY A 92 -14.66 0.91 0.06
C GLY A 92 -15.11 2.11 0.89
N ILE A 93 -15.66 3.14 0.25
CA ILE A 93 -16.26 4.30 0.97
C ILE A 93 -17.75 4.08 1.30
N ASN A 94 -18.27 2.86 1.06
CA ASN A 94 -19.65 2.47 1.33
C ASN A 94 -20.71 3.38 0.68
N ILE A 95 -20.44 3.89 -0.53
CA ILE A 95 -21.44 4.63 -1.31
C ILE A 95 -22.11 3.67 -2.31
N GLY A 96 -23.44 3.63 -2.27
CA GLY A 96 -24.22 2.79 -3.18
C GLY A 96 -24.07 3.23 -4.65
N PRO A 97 -24.23 2.32 -5.64
CA PRO A 97 -24.11 2.64 -7.07
C PRO A 97 -24.96 3.83 -7.53
N TYR A 98 -26.15 3.99 -6.94
CA TYR A 98 -27.08 5.07 -7.28
C TYR A 98 -26.63 6.42 -6.74
N GLU A 99 -26.11 6.48 -5.51
CA GLU A 99 -25.55 7.72 -4.96
C GLU A 99 -24.23 8.07 -5.65
N ALA A 100 -23.37 7.08 -5.90
CA ALA A 100 -22.11 7.29 -6.63
C ALA A 100 -22.35 7.92 -8.01
N ALA A 101 -23.34 7.45 -8.76
CA ALA A 101 -23.65 7.97 -10.09
C ALA A 101 -24.16 9.42 -10.10
N LYS A 102 -24.64 9.96 -8.98
CA LYS A 102 -25.01 11.39 -8.86
C LYS A 102 -23.79 12.29 -8.74
N HIS A 103 -22.70 11.77 -8.18
CA HIS A 103 -21.51 12.56 -7.84
C HIS A 103 -20.32 12.28 -8.75
N ILE A 104 -20.36 11.20 -9.54
CA ILE A 104 -19.25 10.76 -10.38
C ILE A 104 -19.69 10.75 -11.84
N ALA A 105 -19.16 11.69 -12.61
CA ALA A 105 -19.44 11.79 -14.03
C ALA A 105 -18.91 10.58 -14.80
N GLY A 106 -19.61 10.21 -15.89
CA GLY A 106 -19.14 9.20 -16.83
C GLY A 106 -19.40 7.74 -16.42
N VAL A 107 -20.09 7.45 -15.32
CA VAL A 107 -20.59 6.11 -14.99
C VAL A 107 -22.08 6.12 -14.68
N SER A 108 -22.78 5.05 -15.06
CA SER A 108 -24.18 4.86 -14.66
C SER A 108 -24.29 3.99 -13.39
N ALA A 109 -25.34 4.22 -12.60
CA ALA A 109 -25.65 3.36 -11.45
C ALA A 109 -25.82 1.90 -11.84
N ARG A 110 -26.40 1.64 -13.02
CA ARG A 110 -26.60 0.30 -13.57
C ARG A 110 -25.27 -0.38 -13.87
N GLU A 111 -24.32 0.35 -14.43
CA GLU A 111 -22.99 -0.17 -14.74
C GLU A 111 -22.20 -0.52 -13.47
N LEU A 112 -22.18 0.38 -12.47
CA LEU A 112 -21.57 0.11 -11.17
C LEU A 112 -22.19 -1.08 -10.46
N SER A 113 -23.53 -1.14 -10.43
CA SER A 113 -24.27 -2.26 -9.83
C SER A 113 -23.98 -3.59 -10.54
N MET A 114 -23.91 -3.57 -11.87
CA MET A 114 -23.59 -4.75 -12.68
C MET A 114 -22.18 -5.26 -12.37
N VAL A 115 -21.18 -4.38 -12.38
CA VAL A 115 -19.79 -4.74 -12.04
C VAL A 115 -19.73 -5.34 -10.64
N ARG A 116 -20.26 -4.63 -9.64
CA ARG A 116 -20.20 -5.06 -8.25
C ARG A 116 -20.86 -6.41 -8.03
N ASN A 117 -22.04 -6.64 -8.63
CA ASN A 117 -22.84 -7.82 -8.32
C ASN A 117 -22.51 -9.02 -9.22
N ARG A 118 -21.89 -8.82 -10.39
CA ARG A 118 -21.65 -9.90 -11.37
C ARG A 118 -20.18 -10.20 -11.63
N HIS A 119 -19.28 -9.25 -11.37
CA HIS A 119 -17.85 -9.40 -11.67
C HIS A 119 -16.99 -9.55 -10.41
N ILE A 120 -17.51 -9.13 -9.26
CA ILE A 120 -16.83 -9.18 -7.97
C ILE A 120 -17.62 -10.09 -7.04
N ASP A 121 -17.01 -11.20 -6.65
CA ASP A 121 -17.47 -12.08 -5.60
C ASP A 121 -16.42 -12.12 -4.48
N LEU A 122 -16.76 -12.76 -3.36
CA LEU A 122 -15.88 -12.80 -2.19
C LEU A 122 -14.53 -13.44 -2.50
N ALA A 123 -14.50 -14.49 -3.34
CA ALA A 123 -13.26 -15.18 -3.69
C ALA A 123 -12.34 -14.28 -4.51
N LYS A 124 -12.89 -13.59 -5.51
CA LYS A 124 -12.13 -12.63 -6.34
C LYS A 124 -11.67 -11.42 -5.55
N LEU A 125 -12.49 -10.92 -4.62
CA LEU A 125 -12.10 -9.83 -3.74
C LEU A 125 -10.92 -10.24 -2.83
N ASN A 126 -10.97 -11.42 -2.24
CA ASN A 126 -9.86 -11.97 -1.45
C ASN A 126 -8.58 -12.15 -2.30
N ALA A 127 -8.72 -12.60 -3.55
CA ALA A 127 -7.59 -12.69 -4.47
C ALA A 127 -6.96 -11.32 -4.75
N ALA A 128 -7.77 -10.29 -5.02
CA ALA A 128 -7.30 -8.93 -5.22
C ALA A 128 -6.63 -8.35 -3.95
N ILE A 129 -7.18 -8.62 -2.76
CA ILE A 129 -6.56 -8.25 -1.47
C ILE A 129 -5.19 -8.91 -1.32
N ALA A 130 -5.07 -10.21 -1.65
CA ALA A 130 -3.80 -10.92 -1.58
C ALA A 130 -2.74 -10.30 -2.51
N VAL A 131 -3.13 -9.90 -3.73
CA VAL A 131 -2.22 -9.19 -4.66
C VAL A 131 -1.68 -7.90 -4.03
N VAL A 132 -2.56 -7.09 -3.43
CA VAL A 132 -2.15 -5.83 -2.79
C VAL A 132 -1.27 -6.07 -1.57
N ASN A 133 -1.67 -7.00 -0.69
CA ASN A 133 -0.92 -7.31 0.53
C ASN A 133 0.46 -7.89 0.23
N ASN A 134 0.58 -8.79 -0.75
CA ASN A 134 1.86 -9.37 -1.14
C ASN A 134 2.81 -8.28 -1.66
N ALA A 135 2.33 -7.39 -2.53
CA ALA A 135 3.12 -6.26 -3.00
C ALA A 135 3.51 -5.29 -1.88
N PHE A 136 2.60 -5.04 -0.93
CA PHE A 136 2.89 -4.20 0.24
C PHE A 136 4.00 -4.79 1.11
N ASN A 137 3.98 -6.11 1.36
CA ASN A 137 4.97 -6.81 2.18
C ASN A 137 6.38 -6.82 1.55
N GLU A 138 6.50 -6.58 0.25
CA GLU A 138 7.80 -6.48 -0.42
C GLU A 138 8.48 -5.12 -0.21
N LEU A 139 7.74 -4.08 0.20
CA LEU A 139 8.28 -2.73 0.36
C LEU A 139 9.31 -2.66 1.49
N ASP A 140 10.45 -2.06 1.21
CA ASP A 140 11.55 -1.91 2.18
C ASP A 140 11.12 -1.12 3.43
N VAL A 141 10.22 -0.14 3.26
CA VAL A 141 9.68 0.64 4.39
C VAL A 141 8.90 -0.24 5.37
N VAL A 142 8.17 -1.24 4.87
CA VAL A 142 7.40 -2.18 5.70
C VAL A 142 8.35 -3.08 6.48
N LYS A 143 9.41 -3.57 5.83
CA LYS A 143 10.47 -4.36 6.48
C LYS A 143 11.23 -3.55 7.52
N ALA A 144 11.42 -2.25 7.30
CA ALA A 144 12.11 -1.35 8.22
C ALA A 144 11.32 -1.02 9.49
N TRP A 145 9.98 -1.11 9.45
CA TRP A 145 9.13 -0.87 10.62
C TRP A 145 9.12 -2.01 11.66
N GLY A 146 9.72 -3.16 11.34
CA GLY A 146 9.80 -4.32 12.24
C GLY A 146 8.52 -5.17 12.25
N ASP A 147 8.47 -6.16 13.13
CA ASP A 147 7.34 -7.11 13.27
C ASP A 147 6.19 -6.58 14.13
N GLY A 148 6.21 -5.28 14.48
CA GLY A 148 5.19 -4.66 15.32
C GLY A 148 5.21 -5.10 16.78
N THR A 149 6.24 -5.83 17.24
CA THR A 149 6.34 -6.25 18.66
C THR A 149 6.99 -5.20 19.56
N SER A 150 7.54 -4.12 19.01
CA SER A 150 8.13 -3.02 19.77
C SER A 150 7.22 -1.78 19.76
N VAL A 151 6.54 -1.55 20.88
CA VAL A 151 5.92 -0.26 21.26
C VAL A 151 6.79 0.42 22.31
#